data_AF-A0A9D5H741-F1
#
_entry.id   AF-A0A9D5H741-F1
#
_cell.length_a   1.000
_cell.length_b   1.000
_cell.length_c   1.000
_cell.angle_alpha   90.00
_cell.angle_beta   90.00
_cell.angle_gamma   90.00
#
_symmetry.space_group_name_H-M   'P 1'
#
loop_
_entity.id
_entity.type
_entity.pdbx_description
1 polymer ?
#
loop_
_entity_poly.entity_id
_entity_poly.type
_entity_poly.pdbx_seq_one_letter_code
_entity_poly.pdbx_strand_id
1 'polypeptide(L)' 'MRRRPVSSVRRRLRRMVSLREKKCNTGLVLKKLKKLKKIIPGCGDSGVETLLCRTAEYIFILEMQVNVLKSLSDLYGV' A
#
# COMPACT_ATOMS: atom_id res chain seq x y z
N MET A 1 -6.59 32.41 -40.55
CA MET A 1 -6.38 32.08 -39.11
C MET A 1 -7.30 30.93 -38.69
N ARG A 2 -6.78 29.72 -38.41
CA ARG A 2 -7.59 28.55 -38.00
C ARG A 2 -7.80 28.53 -36.48
N ARG A 3 -9.02 28.84 -36.02
CA ARG A 3 -9.41 28.75 -34.60
C ARG A 3 -9.47 27.27 -34.16
N ARG A 4 -8.60 26.86 -33.23
CA ARG A 4 -8.67 25.50 -32.63
C ARG A 4 -9.96 25.37 -31.82
N PRO A 5 -10.76 24.30 -32.01
CA PRO A 5 -12.01 24.13 -31.26
C PRO A 5 -11.69 23.91 -29.78
N VAL A 6 -12.28 24.75 -28.92
CA VAL A 6 -12.16 24.78 -27.46
C VAL A 6 -12.42 23.40 -26.82
N SER A 7 -13.16 22.52 -27.50
CA SER A 7 -13.44 21.14 -27.09
C SER A 7 -12.21 20.22 -27.06
N SER A 8 -11.19 20.49 -27.89
CA SER A 8 -9.94 19.72 -27.91
C SER A 8 -9.01 20.10 -26.75
N VAL A 9 -9.00 21.38 -26.38
CA VAL A 9 -8.24 21.91 -25.24
C VAL A 9 -8.82 21.41 -23.92
N ARG A 10 -10.16 21.45 -23.74
CA ARG A 10 -10.83 20.89 -22.55
C ARG A 10 -10.61 19.38 -22.39
N ARG A 11 -10.63 18.61 -23.49
CA ARG A 11 -10.32 17.16 -23.47
C ARG A 11 -8.86 16.88 -23.10
N ARG A 12 -7.93 17.71 -23.59
CA ARG A 12 -6.49 17.59 -23.26
C ARG A 12 -6.21 17.92 -21.80
N LEU A 13 -6.81 18.98 -21.26
CA LEU A 13 -6.73 19.33 -19.84
C LEU A 13 -7.29 18.22 -18.95
N ARG A 14 -8.49 17.67 -19.24
CA ARG A 14 -9.03 16.53 -18.48
C ARG A 14 -8.11 15.31 -18.50
N ARG A 15 -7.50 14.98 -19.65
CA ARG A 15 -6.50 13.91 -19.74
C ARG A 15 -5.25 14.19 -18.91
N MET A 16 -4.77 15.44 -18.88
CA MET A 16 -3.61 15.81 -18.06
C MET A 16 -3.92 15.75 -16.57
N VAL A 17 -5.13 16.14 -16.16
CA VAL A 17 -5.60 16.02 -14.77
C VAL A 17 -5.69 14.54 -14.37
N SER A 18 -6.30 13.67 -15.17
CA SER A 18 -6.42 12.25 -14.84
C SER A 18 -5.08 11.51 -14.81
N LEU A 19 -4.13 11.89 -15.67
CA LEU A 19 -2.76 11.37 -15.62
C LEU A 19 -2.02 11.83 -14.35
N ARG A 20 -2.24 13.08 -13.93
CA ARG A 20 -1.65 13.63 -12.70
C ARG A 20 -2.23 12.96 -11.45
N GLU A 21 -3.53 12.70 -11.42
CA GLU A 21 -4.20 11.94 -10.36
C GLU A 21 -3.69 10.50 -10.29
N LYS A 22 -3.60 9.79 -11.43
CA LYS A 22 -3.03 8.45 -11.48
C LYS A 22 -1.58 8.40 -10.97
N LYS A 23 -0.75 9.37 -11.37
CA LYS A 23 0.66 9.47 -10.92
C LYS A 23 0.77 9.80 -9.42
N CYS A 24 -0.18 10.59 -8.89
CA CYS A 24 -0.27 10.83 -7.46
C CYS A 24 -0.63 9.54 -6.70
N ASN A 25 -1.62 8.80 -7.19
CA ASN A 25 -2.06 7.54 -6.59
C ASN A 25 -0.96 6.49 -6.59
N THR A 26 -0.23 6.33 -7.71
CA THR A 26 0.94 5.42 -7.72
C THR A 26 2.02 5.87 -6.74
N GLY A 27 2.27 7.17 -6.61
CA GLY A 27 3.17 7.72 -5.60
C GLY A 27 2.74 7.41 -4.16
N LEU A 28 1.44 7.48 -3.87
CA LEU A 28 0.88 7.15 -2.55
C LEU A 28 1.00 5.65 -2.24
N VAL A 29 0.70 4.79 -3.22
CA VAL A 29 0.86 3.33 -3.09
C VAL A 29 2.33 2.98 -2.83
N LEU A 30 3.26 3.56 -3.58
CA LEU A 30 4.70 3.35 -3.36
C LEU A 30 5.16 3.81 -1.97
N LYS A 31 4.64 4.94 -1.47
CA LYS A 31 4.91 5.38 -0.09
C LYS A 31 4.40 4.38 0.95
N LYS A 32 3.20 3.83 0.76
CA LYS A 32 2.63 2.79 1.64
C LYS A 32 3.45 1.49 1.58
N LEU A 33 3.85 1.04 0.38
CA LEU A 33 4.71 -0.13 0.20
C LEU A 33 6.08 0.06 0.89
N LYS A 34 6.70 1.23 0.75
CA LYS A 34 7.94 1.56 1.47
C LYS A 34 7.79 1.51 2.99
N LYS A 35 6.64 1.98 3.52
CA LYS A 35 6.36 1.89 4.96
C LYS A 35 6.15 0.45 5.39
N LEU A 36 5.36 -0.32 4.64
CA LEU A 36 5.10 -1.73 4.93
C LEU A 36 6.41 -2.52 4.97
N LYS A 37 7.30 -2.31 3.99
CA LYS A 37 8.63 -2.94 3.90
C LYS A 37 9.51 -2.71 5.14
N LYS A 38 9.33 -1.59 5.86
CA LYS A 38 10.07 -1.29 7.09
C LYS A 38 9.53 -2.01 8.32
N ILE A 39 8.25 -2.41 8.29
CA ILE A 39 7.57 -3.07 9.41
C ILE A 39 7.73 -4.59 9.29
N ILE A 40 7.64 -5.12 8.07
CA ILE A 40 7.68 -6.56 7.85
C ILE A 40 9.15 -7.06 7.90
N PRO A 41 9.46 -8.01 8.80
CA PRO A 41 10.81 -8.55 8.92
C PRO A 41 11.22 -9.32 7.64
N GLY A 42 12.52 -9.29 7.32
CA GLY A 42 13.09 -10.06 6.21
C GLY A 42 12.73 -9.57 4.80
N CYS A 43 12.10 -8.40 4.66
CA CYS A 43 11.64 -7.88 3.37
C CYS A 43 12.57 -6.83 2.72
N GLY A 44 13.84 -6.73 3.12
CA GLY A 44 14.77 -5.64 2.75
C GLY A 44 14.85 -5.28 1.26
N ASP A 45 14.96 -6.27 0.38
CA ASP A 45 15.01 -6.11 -1.09
C ASP A 45 13.93 -6.91 -1.83
N SER A 46 12.88 -7.35 -1.11
CA SER A 46 11.82 -8.16 -1.69
C SER A 46 10.94 -7.39 -2.68
N GLY A 47 10.44 -8.09 -3.70
CA GLY A 47 9.45 -7.59 -4.63
C GLY A 47 8.08 -7.37 -3.98
N VAL A 48 7.17 -6.68 -4.67
CA VAL A 48 5.85 -6.33 -4.12
C VAL A 48 5.04 -7.57 -3.74
N GLU A 49 5.03 -8.59 -4.58
CA GLU A 49 4.31 -9.84 -4.33
C GLU A 49 4.83 -10.56 -3.09
N THR A 50 6.16 -10.73 -2.99
CA THR A 50 6.81 -11.31 -1.82
C THR A 50 6.53 -10.51 -0.55
N LEU A 51 6.58 -9.17 -0.62
CA LEU A 51 6.25 -8.30 0.50
C LEU A 51 4.81 -8.54 0.99
N LEU A 52 3.85 -8.64 0.08
CA LEU A 52 2.45 -8.89 0.43
C LEU A 52 2.25 -10.29 1.03
N CYS A 53 2.88 -11.31 0.45
CA CYS A 53 2.82 -12.68 0.99
C CYS A 53 3.41 -12.75 2.41
N ARG A 54 4.62 -12.20 2.61
CA ARG A 54 5.24 -12.09 3.94
C ARG A 54 4.43 -11.27 4.93
N THR A 55 3.71 -10.25 4.45
CA THR A 55 2.79 -9.47 5.29
C THR A 55 1.67 -10.36 5.82
N ALA A 56 1.04 -11.18 4.97
CA ALA A 56 -0.02 -12.09 5.39
C ALA A 56 0.50 -13.13 6.40
N GLU A 57 1.66 -13.74 6.13
CA GLU A 57 2.32 -14.66 7.07
C GLU A 57 2.61 -13.98 8.42
N TYR A 58 3.12 -12.75 8.40
CA TYR A 58 3.48 -12.04 9.62
C TYR A 58 2.27 -11.65 10.45
N ILE A 59 1.17 -11.23 9.81
CA ILE A 59 -0.12 -11.00 10.50
C ILE A 59 -0.58 -12.27 11.19
N PHE A 60 -0.59 -13.40 10.48
CA PHE A 60 -1.00 -14.68 11.03
C PHE A 60 -0.15 -15.09 12.25
N ILE A 61 1.18 -14.95 12.17
CA ILE A 61 2.08 -15.25 13.28
C ILE A 61 1.80 -14.35 14.49
N LEU A 62 1.62 -13.05 14.27
CA LEU A 62 1.32 -12.10 15.35
C LEU A 62 -0.03 -12.42 16.01
N GLU A 63 -1.06 -12.75 15.23
CA GLU A 63 -2.36 -13.18 15.76
C GLU A 63 -2.22 -14.44 16.63
N MET A 64 -1.48 -15.44 16.16
CA MET A 64 -1.19 -16.64 16.95
C MET A 64 -0.45 -16.32 18.26
N GLN A 65 0.59 -15.48 18.20
CA GLN A 65 1.36 -15.08 19.38
C GLN A 65 0.47 -14.37 20.41
N VAL A 66 -0.34 -13.41 19.96
CA VAL A 66 -1.28 -12.69 20.82
C VAL A 66 -2.30 -13.65 21.45
N ASN A 67 -2.83 -14.61 20.69
CA ASN A 67 -3.78 -15.59 21.22
C ASN A 67 -3.14 -16.48 22.29
N VAL A 68 -1.93 -16.98 22.06
CA VAL A 68 -1.20 -17.78 23.07
C VAL A 68 -0.94 -16.96 24.33
N LEU A 69 -0.46 -15.71 24.18
CA LEU A 69 -0.19 -14.84 25.31
C LEU A 69 -1.45 -14.52 26.12
N LYS A 70 -2.60 -14.30 25.46
CA LYS A 70 -3.89 -14.13 26.13
C LYS A 70 -4.28 -15.37 26.93
N SER A 71 -4.21 -16.56 26.32
CA SER A 71 -4.50 -17.81 27.03
C SER A 71 -3.60 -18.02 28.25
N LEU A 72 -2.33 -17.61 28.17
CA LEU A 72 -1.42 -17.65 29.31
C LEU A 72 -1.80 -16.60 30.37
N SER A 73 -2.14 -15.37 29.98
CA SER A 73 -2.62 -14.34 30.93
C SER A 73 -3.86 -14.82 31.68
N ASP A 74 -4.82 -15.41 30.95
CA ASP A 74 -6.06 -15.95 31.52
C ASP A 74 -5.77 -17.12 32.49
N LEU A 75 -4.77 -17.95 32.17
CA LEU A 75 -4.36 -19.06 33.04
C LEU A 75 -3.66 -18.58 34.32
N TYR A 76 -2.80 -17.56 34.21
CA TYR A 76 -1.99 -17.07 35.33
C TYR A 76 -2.63 -15.89 36.08
N GLY A 77 -3.78 -15.39 35.63
CA GLY A 77 -4.59 -14.39 36.33
C GLY A 77 -3.97 -12.99 36.41
N VAL A 78 -3.12 -12.63 35.44
CA VAL A 78 -2.56 -11.27 35.29
C VAL A 78 -3.45 -10.44 34.37
#